data_AF-A0A396U6L8-F1
#
_entry.id   AF-A0A396U6L8-F1
#
_cell.length_a   1.000
_cell.length_b   1.000
_cell.length_c   1.000
_cell.angle_alpha   90.00
_cell.angle_beta   90.00
_cell.angle_gamma   90.00
#
_symmetry.space_group_name_H-M   'P 1'
#
loop_
_entity.id
_entity.type
_entity.pdbx_description
1 polymer ?
#
loop_
_entity_poly.entity_id
_entity_poly.type
_entity_poly.pdbx_seq_one_letter_code
_entity_poly.pdbx_strand_id
1 'polypeptide(L)'
;MLFLTCNNKKIPAQKLIPLASGVIVAGILLVFLFLFSTKVGAQKTAQEIELSEFKAGTVGTYIQYFQESDKKLSLSQAISIFSQGKTKQGNSNSISLGIGVKPVWMKFSVSNHHEVQSAYRLSIETPWLDYIDTWLVEDNQVSRHIVGGDGIPFEQRPMPYRFYAFEHQFSAGITDIYIRIQSEGPLAVPIHFSSKEQATKRDISSAYEYGILYGIIFALALYNLVLFIFIRQKEYGLYSLYLFGFALNSLSYTGQLHTLITVDIGPLFQDWLDIFLMITYSIAGLHFARTLLDTKSDSPALDKLVIKITTILPFAMLIGLLLQQLLFSMAIAFLLNTGFVTLFIAMGICALKENRPFAKIFLLSSVTAAVCITISTLAVAGFLFPITTSPLKRLK
;
A
#
# COMPACT_ATOMS: atom_id res chain seq x y z
N MET A 1 -0.26 -25.41 0.55
CA MET A 1 -0.63 -26.83 0.34
C MET A 1 -2.09 -27.01 0.73
N LEU A 2 -3.03 -26.64 -0.15
CA LEU A 2 -4.48 -26.77 0.06
C LEU A 2 -5.17 -26.73 -1.31
N PHE A 3 -4.92 -27.77 -2.12
CA PHE A 3 -5.77 -28.08 -3.27
C PHE A 3 -6.95 -28.88 -2.73
N LEU A 4 -8.05 -28.21 -2.41
CA LEU A 4 -9.31 -28.90 -2.13
C LEU A 4 -9.81 -29.50 -3.45
N THR A 5 -9.80 -30.82 -3.47
CA THR A 5 -10.21 -31.69 -4.58
C THR A 5 -11.64 -31.39 -4.98
N CYS A 6 -11.79 -30.77 -6.15
CA CYS A 6 -13.04 -30.64 -6.87
C CYS A 6 -13.41 -32.02 -7.42
N ASN A 7 -14.16 -32.83 -6.65
CA ASN A 7 -14.66 -34.11 -7.16
C ASN A 7 -16.03 -34.44 -6.56
N ASN A 8 -17.09 -34.30 -7.35
CA ASN A 8 -18.20 -35.25 -7.30
C ASN A 8 -19.03 -35.21 -8.60
N LYS A 9 -18.51 -35.82 -9.67
CA LYS A 9 -19.30 -36.48 -10.74
C LYS A 9 -18.34 -37.23 -11.68
N LYS A 10 -18.57 -38.53 -11.84
CA LYS A 10 -17.84 -39.40 -12.77
C LYS A 10 -18.07 -38.92 -14.21
N ILE A 11 -17.01 -38.44 -14.87
CA ILE A 11 -16.91 -38.28 -16.33
C ILE A 11 -15.56 -38.90 -16.72
N PRO A 12 -15.46 -39.75 -17.77
CA PRO A 12 -14.23 -40.45 -18.09
C PRO A 12 -13.19 -39.47 -18.64
N ALA A 13 -11.95 -39.66 -18.19
CA ALA A 13 -10.80 -38.86 -18.57
C ALA A 13 -10.44 -39.05 -20.05
N GLN A 14 -10.35 -37.97 -20.81
CA GLN A 14 -9.48 -37.92 -21.99
C GLN A 14 -8.94 -36.50 -22.24
N LYS A 15 -7.69 -36.32 -21.82
CA LYS A 15 -6.61 -35.52 -22.43
C LYS A 15 -6.96 -34.12 -22.95
N LEU A 16 -6.95 -33.10 -22.07
CA LEU A 16 -6.61 -31.72 -22.52
C LEU A 16 -6.12 -30.74 -21.44
N ILE A 17 -5.82 -31.19 -20.21
CA ILE A 17 -5.60 -30.28 -19.07
C ILE A 17 -4.17 -30.26 -18.45
N PRO A 18 -3.15 -31.07 -18.83
CA PRO A 18 -1.86 -30.99 -18.12
C PRO A 18 -1.03 -29.76 -18.53
N LEU A 19 -1.33 -29.11 -19.66
CA LEU A 19 -0.53 -27.98 -20.16
C LEU A 19 -0.83 -26.67 -19.42
N ALA A 20 -2.09 -26.39 -19.07
CA ALA A 20 -2.48 -25.09 -18.50
C ALA A 20 -2.06 -24.94 -17.02
N SER A 21 -2.11 -26.01 -16.23
CA SER A 21 -1.60 -26.01 -14.85
C SER A 21 -0.07 -25.87 -14.80
N GLY A 22 0.62 -26.47 -15.77
CA GLY A 22 2.08 -26.39 -15.90
C GLY A 22 2.54 -24.98 -16.30
N VAL A 23 1.85 -24.32 -17.23
CA VAL A 23 2.21 -22.96 -17.70
C VAL A 23 1.97 -21.90 -16.62
N ILE A 24 0.90 -22.02 -15.81
CA ILE A 24 0.62 -21.07 -14.73
C ILE A 24 1.61 -21.25 -13.57
N VAL A 25 1.92 -22.50 -13.18
CA VAL A 25 2.91 -22.79 -12.15
C VAL A 25 4.32 -22.44 -12.62
N ALA A 26 4.66 -22.71 -13.88
CA ALA A 26 5.93 -22.32 -14.49
C ALA A 26 6.06 -20.80 -14.67
N GLY A 27 4.96 -20.08 -14.96
CA GLY A 27 4.94 -18.62 -15.00
C GLY A 27 5.19 -17.99 -13.63
N ILE A 28 4.58 -18.54 -12.58
CA ILE A 28 4.83 -18.12 -11.18
C ILE A 28 6.28 -18.44 -10.75
N LEU A 29 6.80 -19.62 -11.14
CA LEU A 29 8.18 -20.03 -10.85
C LEU A 29 9.24 -19.26 -11.65
N LEU A 30 8.97 -18.89 -12.90
CA LEU A 30 9.86 -18.06 -13.73
C LEU A 30 9.93 -16.62 -13.23
N VAL A 31 8.81 -16.06 -12.76
CA VAL A 31 8.80 -14.77 -12.04
C VAL A 31 9.58 -14.89 -10.74
N PHE A 32 9.41 -15.98 -9.97
CA PHE A 32 10.21 -16.23 -8.76
C PHE A 32 11.71 -16.38 -9.04
N LEU A 33 12.11 -17.06 -10.13
CA LEU A 33 13.51 -17.28 -10.50
C LEU A 33 14.18 -16.04 -11.12
N PHE A 34 13.43 -15.19 -11.83
CA PHE A 34 13.97 -13.94 -12.38
C PHE A 34 14.20 -12.88 -11.29
N LEU A 35 13.46 -12.97 -10.17
CA LEU A 35 13.59 -12.06 -9.03
C LEU A 35 14.73 -12.39 -8.06
N PHE A 36 15.39 -13.54 -8.22
CA PHE A 36 16.51 -13.96 -7.37
C PHE A 36 17.91 -13.56 -7.87
N SER A 37 18.01 -12.62 -8.82
CA SER A 37 19.30 -12.02 -9.17
C SER A 37 19.71 -10.99 -8.11
N THR A 38 20.28 -11.48 -7.00
CA THR A 38 20.90 -10.66 -5.97
C THR A 38 22.16 -10.00 -6.52
N LYS A 39 22.09 -8.70 -6.83
CA LYS A 39 23.30 -7.88 -6.89
C LYS A 39 23.61 -7.38 -5.49
N VAL A 40 24.71 -7.87 -4.93
CA VAL A 40 25.32 -7.35 -3.70
C VAL A 40 25.80 -5.92 -4.02
N GLY A 41 25.06 -4.93 -3.53
CA GLY A 41 25.43 -3.52 -3.64
C GLY A 41 26.54 -3.21 -2.63
N ALA A 42 27.65 -2.67 -3.13
CA ALA A 42 28.73 -2.15 -2.29
C ALA A 42 28.22 -1.02 -1.37
N GLN A 43 28.71 -0.99 -0.13
CA GLN A 43 28.52 0.13 0.79
C GLN A 43 29.11 1.39 0.17
N LYS A 44 28.25 2.26 -0.37
CA LYS A 44 28.60 3.65 -0.63
C LYS A 44 28.24 4.45 0.61
N THR A 45 29.18 5.25 1.09
CA THR A 45 28.96 6.26 2.14
C THR A 45 27.82 7.19 1.69
N ALA A 46 26.91 7.53 2.60
CA ALA A 46 25.83 8.49 2.34
C ALA A 46 26.41 9.78 1.76
N GLN A 47 25.99 10.13 0.55
CA GLN A 47 26.31 11.44 -0.04
C GLN A 47 25.43 12.51 0.62
N GLU A 48 25.93 13.73 0.67
CA GLU A 48 25.14 14.90 1.04
C GLU A 48 24.27 15.31 -0.15
N ILE A 49 23.07 15.84 0.13
CA ILE A 49 22.18 16.36 -0.90
C ILE A 49 22.44 17.85 -1.06
N GLU A 50 23.04 18.23 -2.19
CA GLU A 50 23.21 19.64 -2.52
C GLU A 50 21.90 20.22 -3.09
N LEU A 51 21.35 21.25 -2.44
CA LEU A 51 20.06 21.82 -2.84
C LEU A 51 20.05 22.42 -4.25
N SER A 52 21.15 23.01 -4.69
CA SER A 52 21.31 23.64 -6.01
C SER A 52 21.06 22.63 -7.15
N GLU A 53 21.51 21.39 -6.98
CA GLU A 53 21.43 20.31 -7.97
C GLU A 53 20.18 19.44 -7.77
N PHE A 54 19.74 19.24 -6.53
CA PHE A 54 18.65 18.35 -6.18
C PHE A 54 17.29 19.06 -6.19
N LYS A 55 16.66 19.17 -7.36
CA LYS A 55 15.34 19.84 -7.47
C LYS A 55 14.17 18.97 -7.02
N ALA A 56 14.22 17.67 -7.28
CA ALA A 56 13.18 16.72 -6.87
C ALA A 56 13.69 15.27 -6.95
N GLY A 57 13.35 14.46 -5.96
CA GLY A 57 13.63 13.03 -5.98
C GLY A 57 13.26 12.34 -4.67
N THR A 58 13.53 11.03 -4.61
CA THR A 58 13.51 10.26 -3.37
C THR A 58 14.89 10.25 -2.74
N VAL A 59 14.96 10.32 -1.41
CA VAL A 59 16.24 10.37 -0.68
C VAL A 59 16.65 9.03 -0.09
N GLY A 60 15.95 7.94 -0.43
CA GLY A 60 16.20 6.59 0.10
C GLY A 60 17.66 6.14 0.05
N THR A 61 18.39 6.43 -1.04
CA THR A 61 19.81 6.07 -1.19
C THR A 61 20.77 6.94 -0.38
N TYR A 62 20.31 8.11 0.07
CA TYR A 62 21.08 9.06 0.88
C TYR A 62 20.87 8.81 2.39
N ILE A 63 19.84 8.04 2.75
CA ILE A 63 19.48 7.79 4.14
C ILE A 63 20.38 6.75 4.79
N GLN A 64 20.87 7.09 5.97
CA GLN A 64 21.35 6.14 6.96
C GLN A 64 20.24 5.84 7.96
N TYR A 65 20.09 4.60 8.37
CA TYR A 65 19.04 4.24 9.33
C TYR A 65 19.48 3.13 10.30
N PHE A 66 18.81 3.08 11.45
CA PHE A 66 18.92 1.98 12.41
C PHE A 66 17.58 1.80 13.14
N GLN A 67 17.36 0.62 13.73
CA GLN A 67 16.15 0.33 14.50
C GLN A 67 16.44 0.48 16.00
N GLU A 68 15.51 1.08 16.74
CA GLU A 68 15.57 1.16 18.20
C GLU A 68 15.62 -0.24 18.82
N SER A 69 16.21 -0.31 20.01
CA SER A 69 16.06 -1.47 20.89
C SER A 69 14.74 -1.36 21.67
N ASP A 70 14.59 -2.05 22.81
CA ASP A 70 13.33 -2.03 23.57
C ASP A 70 13.06 -0.69 24.30
N LYS A 71 14.00 0.25 24.27
CA LYS A 71 13.86 1.58 24.90
C LYS A 71 13.76 2.66 23.84
N LYS A 72 12.79 3.57 24.02
CA LYS A 72 12.66 4.81 23.23
C LYS A 72 13.92 5.64 23.40
N LEU A 73 14.57 6.00 22.29
CA LEU A 73 15.77 6.82 22.30
C LEU A 73 15.40 8.30 22.22
N SER A 74 16.20 9.13 22.88
CA SER A 74 16.19 10.58 22.68
C SER A 74 17.01 10.96 21.45
N LEU A 75 16.77 12.15 20.89
CA LEU A 75 17.52 12.67 19.75
C LEU A 75 19.04 12.66 20.00
N SER A 76 19.50 13.08 21.18
CA SER A 76 20.93 13.11 21.52
C SER A 76 21.56 11.71 21.52
N GLN A 77 20.84 10.69 21.98
CA GLN A 77 21.27 9.30 21.92
C GLN A 77 21.32 8.80 20.47
N ALA A 78 20.32 9.14 19.66
CA ALA A 78 20.29 8.78 18.24
C ALA A 78 21.46 9.41 17.47
N ILE A 79 21.75 10.70 17.70
CA ILE A 79 22.92 11.41 17.12
C ILE A 79 24.22 10.67 17.46
N SER A 80 24.38 10.21 18.70
CA SER A 80 25.56 9.44 19.12
C SER A 80 25.69 8.09 18.38
N ILE A 81 24.57 7.42 18.07
CA ILE A 81 24.59 6.16 17.31
C ILE A 81 24.97 6.42 15.85
N PHE A 82 24.42 7.48 15.24
CA PHE A 82 24.77 7.89 13.90
C PHE A 82 26.27 8.25 13.80
N SER A 83 26.83 8.97 14.77
CA SER A 83 28.26 9.33 14.77
C SER A 83 29.19 8.14 15.00
N GLN A 84 28.73 7.09 15.68
CA GLN A 84 29.45 5.82 15.83
C GLN A 84 29.44 4.94 14.56
N GLY A 85 28.66 5.31 13.53
CA GLY A 85 28.55 4.54 12.28
C GLY A 85 27.84 3.19 12.42
N LYS A 86 27.10 2.95 13.51
CA LYS A 86 26.31 1.72 13.75
C LYS A 86 24.98 1.75 12.99
N THR A 87 25.05 2.04 11.70
CA THR A 87 23.90 2.35 10.84
C THR A 87 23.93 1.52 9.56
N LYS A 88 22.75 1.30 8.97
CA LYS A 88 22.60 0.72 7.63
C LYS A 88 22.41 1.83 6.62
N GLN A 89 22.96 1.67 5.42
CA GLN A 89 22.71 2.57 4.29
C GLN A 89 21.46 2.11 3.54
N GLY A 90 20.59 3.04 3.17
CA GLY A 90 19.50 2.77 2.23
C GLY A 90 20.04 2.48 0.84
N ASN A 91 19.52 1.43 0.19
CA ASN A 91 20.01 0.93 -1.10
C ASN A 91 18.99 1.09 -2.23
N SER A 92 17.87 1.78 -1.98
CA SER A 92 16.75 1.92 -2.89
C SER A 92 16.03 3.26 -2.65
N ASN A 93 15.05 3.58 -3.48
CA ASN A 93 14.26 4.81 -3.36
C ASN A 93 13.32 4.83 -2.13
N SER A 94 13.03 3.67 -1.53
CA SER A 94 12.15 3.53 -0.36
C SER A 94 12.70 2.49 0.60
N ILE A 95 12.74 2.83 1.89
CA ILE A 95 13.17 1.88 2.93
C ILE A 95 11.95 1.07 3.37
N SER A 96 11.95 -0.22 3.07
CA SER A 96 10.91 -1.16 3.49
C SER A 96 11.47 -2.13 4.53
N LEU A 97 10.90 -2.14 5.74
CA LEU A 97 11.35 -2.99 6.85
C LEU A 97 10.35 -4.09 7.24
N GLY A 98 9.14 -4.08 6.67
CA GLY A 98 8.08 -5.06 6.96
C GLY A 98 7.10 -4.57 8.02
N ILE A 99 6.36 -5.50 8.65
CA ILE A 99 5.26 -5.22 9.59
C ILE A 99 5.71 -5.48 11.04
N GLY A 100 5.23 -4.67 11.99
CA GLY A 100 5.49 -4.89 13.42
C GLY A 100 6.96 -4.74 13.82
N VAL A 101 7.69 -3.90 13.08
CA VAL A 101 9.10 -3.63 13.36
C VAL A 101 9.26 -2.61 14.48
N LYS A 102 10.39 -2.68 15.18
CA LYS A 102 10.77 -1.66 16.16
C LYS A 102 10.90 -0.28 15.49
N PRO A 103 10.68 0.82 16.23
CA PRO A 103 10.81 2.17 15.70
C PRO A 103 12.14 2.37 14.97
N VAL A 104 12.11 3.10 13.86
CA VAL A 104 13.29 3.33 13.03
C VAL A 104 13.74 4.78 13.15
N TRP A 105 15.04 4.98 13.28
CA TRP A 105 15.69 6.26 13.12
C TRP A 105 16.33 6.34 11.75
N MET A 106 16.12 7.45 11.06
CA MET A 106 16.68 7.77 9.76
C MET A 106 17.42 9.11 9.83
N LYS A 107 18.53 9.22 9.12
CA LYS A 107 19.33 10.44 8.97
C LYS A 107 19.70 10.64 7.51
N PHE A 108 19.59 11.87 7.03
CA PHE A 108 20.31 12.34 5.86
C PHE A 108 20.65 13.82 6.03
N SER A 109 21.62 14.31 5.25
CA SER A 109 22.15 15.67 5.37
C SER A 109 21.93 16.43 4.07
N VAL A 110 21.56 17.70 4.23
CA VAL A 110 21.29 18.62 3.13
C VAL A 110 22.31 19.75 3.21
N SER A 111 22.99 20.04 2.10
CA SER A 111 23.94 21.15 2.01
C SER A 111 23.39 22.27 1.13
N ASN A 112 23.56 23.50 1.61
CA ASN A 112 23.11 24.70 0.96
C ASN A 112 24.25 25.72 0.86
N HIS A 113 25.01 25.65 -0.22
CA HIS A 113 26.15 26.54 -0.47
C HIS A 113 25.74 27.92 -1.01
N HIS A 114 24.50 28.05 -1.48
CA HIS A 114 23.95 29.28 -2.01
C HIS A 114 22.71 29.65 -1.21
N GLU A 115 22.38 30.94 -1.11
CA GLU A 115 21.14 31.36 -0.47
C GLU A 115 19.95 31.01 -1.38
N VAL A 116 19.52 29.75 -1.37
CA VAL A 116 18.38 29.27 -2.15
C VAL A 116 17.11 29.88 -1.57
N GLN A 117 16.47 30.78 -2.32
CA GLN A 117 15.26 31.48 -1.87
C GLN A 117 14.00 30.61 -1.83
N SER A 118 14.05 29.40 -2.39
CA SER A 118 12.89 28.50 -2.47
C SER A 118 12.84 27.53 -1.30
N ALA A 119 11.70 27.47 -0.63
CA ALA A 119 11.41 26.41 0.34
C ALA A 119 11.41 25.02 -0.31
N TYR A 120 11.84 24.03 0.44
CA TYR A 120 11.79 22.62 0.07
C TYR A 120 10.71 21.91 0.88
N ARG A 121 10.04 20.96 0.23
CA ARG A 121 9.09 20.06 0.87
C ARG A 121 9.73 18.71 1.07
N LEU A 122 9.69 18.24 2.32
CA LEU A 122 9.91 16.85 2.68
C LEU A 122 8.54 16.21 2.86
N SER A 123 8.31 15.08 2.19
CA SER A 123 7.09 14.30 2.32
C SER A 123 7.41 12.82 2.44
N ILE A 124 6.78 12.14 3.39
CA ILE A 124 6.86 10.68 3.52
C ILE A 124 5.57 10.12 2.93
N GLU A 125 5.65 9.59 1.70
CA GLU A 125 4.46 9.22 0.90
C GLU A 125 3.88 7.86 1.31
N THR A 126 3.59 7.71 2.60
CA THR A 126 2.93 6.55 3.20
C THR A 126 1.96 7.08 4.26
N PRO A 127 0.64 7.06 3.98
CA PRO A 127 -0.36 7.76 4.79
C PRO A 127 -0.72 7.06 6.10
N TRP A 128 -0.37 5.77 6.25
CA TRP A 128 -0.71 4.94 7.41
C TRP A 128 0.46 4.80 8.43
N LEU A 129 1.27 5.86 8.57
CA LEU A 129 2.38 5.86 9.53
C LEU A 129 1.99 6.60 10.82
N ASP A 130 1.84 5.85 11.92
CA ASP A 130 1.25 6.30 13.19
C ASP A 130 1.92 7.54 13.77
N TYR A 131 3.23 7.47 13.99
CA TYR A 131 3.98 8.54 14.63
C TYR A 131 5.29 8.81 13.89
N ILE A 132 5.45 10.06 13.47
CA ILE A 132 6.64 10.57 12.81
C ILE A 132 7.13 11.80 13.57
N ASP A 133 8.35 11.72 14.09
CA ASP A 133 9.06 12.87 14.63
C ASP A 133 10.20 13.24 13.67
N THR A 134 10.32 14.52 13.31
CA THR A 134 11.42 15.04 12.49
C THR A 134 12.12 16.19 13.18
N TRP A 135 13.43 16.11 13.28
CA TRP A 135 14.28 17.19 13.79
C TRP A 135 15.20 17.69 12.69
N LEU A 136 15.24 19.01 12.53
CA LEU A 136 16.22 19.72 11.72
C LEU A 136 17.31 20.23 12.67
N VAL A 137 18.55 19.87 12.38
CA VAL A 137 19.71 20.21 13.21
C VAL A 137 20.70 21.01 12.37
N GLU A 138 20.99 22.23 12.81
CA GLU A 138 21.94 23.16 12.21
C GLU A 138 22.97 23.51 13.28
N ASP A 139 24.26 23.43 12.96
CA ASP A 139 25.36 23.73 13.90
C ASP A 139 25.25 23.01 15.27
N ASN A 140 24.84 21.73 15.25
CA ASN A 140 24.57 20.90 16.43
C ASN A 140 23.43 21.40 17.35
N GLN A 141 22.60 22.34 16.89
CA GLN A 141 21.40 22.79 17.59
C GLN A 141 20.15 22.40 16.82
N VAL A 142 19.08 22.06 17.55
CA VAL A 142 17.78 21.77 16.94
C VAL A 142 17.16 23.08 16.47
N SER A 143 17.15 23.32 15.15
CA SER A 143 16.52 24.50 14.57
C SER A 143 14.99 24.34 14.50
N ARG A 144 14.51 23.11 14.30
CA ARG A 144 13.07 22.81 14.26
C ARG A 144 12.76 21.37 14.65
N HIS A 145 11.67 21.17 15.39
CA HIS A 145 11.06 19.85 15.64
C HIS A 145 9.64 19.84 15.07
N ILE A 146 9.33 18.83 14.27
CA ILE A 146 8.05 18.64 13.60
C ILE A 146 7.52 17.26 14.01
N VAL A 147 6.26 17.21 14.44
CA VAL A 147 5.56 15.98 14.81
C VAL A 147 4.43 15.74 13.81
N GLY A 148 4.16 14.49 13.47
CA GLY A 148 3.02 14.10 12.66
C GLY A 148 2.87 12.59 12.61
N GLY A 149 2.27 12.11 11.52
CA GLY A 149 1.76 10.74 11.41
C GLY A 149 0.24 10.72 11.48
N ASP A 150 -0.37 9.57 11.22
CA ASP A 150 -1.82 9.43 11.21
C ASP A 150 -2.45 9.21 12.58
N GLY A 151 -1.65 8.80 13.58
CA GLY A 151 -2.02 8.81 14.99
C GLY A 151 -2.17 10.21 15.59
N ILE A 152 -1.85 11.26 14.83
CA ILE A 152 -2.05 12.66 15.21
C ILE A 152 -3.30 13.23 14.49
N PRO A 153 -4.19 13.97 15.20
CA PRO A 153 -5.35 14.62 14.62
C PRO A 153 -4.99 15.44 13.37
N PHE A 154 -5.82 15.35 12.33
CA PHE A 154 -5.52 15.97 11.03
C PHE A 154 -5.22 17.47 11.14
N GLU A 155 -5.95 18.20 11.99
CA GLU A 155 -5.77 19.64 12.22
C GLU A 155 -4.44 20.00 12.91
N GLN A 156 -3.82 19.05 13.62
CA GLN A 156 -2.53 19.23 14.30
C GLN A 156 -1.34 18.79 13.45
N ARG A 157 -1.60 18.18 12.28
CA ARG A 157 -0.54 17.77 11.35
C ARG A 157 0.15 19.03 10.78
N PRO A 158 1.45 18.96 10.45
CA PRO A 158 2.23 20.13 10.05
C PRO A 158 1.78 20.76 8.72
N MET A 159 1.01 20.03 7.93
CA MET A 159 0.43 20.49 6.67
C MET A 159 -0.90 19.76 6.44
N PRO A 160 -1.95 20.44 5.94
CA PRO A 160 -3.22 19.80 5.56
C PRO A 160 -3.02 19.03 4.24
N TYR A 161 -2.38 17.88 4.33
CA TYR A 161 -1.94 17.08 3.20
C TYR A 161 -2.20 15.60 3.49
N ARG A 162 -2.43 14.80 2.43
CA ARG A 162 -2.74 13.36 2.55
C ARG A 162 -1.61 12.52 3.15
N PHE A 163 -0.39 13.04 3.09
CA PHE A 163 0.81 12.41 3.64
C PHE A 163 1.40 13.30 4.74
N TYR A 164 2.28 12.73 5.57
CA TYR A 164 3.14 13.56 6.40
C TYR A 164 4.07 14.38 5.51
N ALA A 165 3.94 15.70 5.58
CA ALA A 165 4.80 16.61 4.86
C ALA A 165 4.97 17.92 5.61
N PHE A 166 6.12 18.56 5.41
CA PHE A 166 6.34 19.94 5.83
C PHE A 166 7.21 20.66 4.82
N GLU A 167 7.05 21.97 4.76
CA GLU A 167 7.93 22.86 4.02
C GLU A 167 8.92 23.51 4.97
N HIS A 168 10.15 23.68 4.49
CA HIS A 168 11.21 24.36 5.22
C HIS A 168 12.14 25.10 4.26
N GLN A 169 12.56 26.29 4.64
CA GLN A 169 13.57 27.06 3.94
C GLN A 169 14.90 26.83 4.66
N PHE A 170 15.84 26.20 3.97
CA PHE A 170 17.14 25.85 4.53
C PHE A 170 18.06 27.07 4.48
N SER A 171 18.69 27.39 5.62
CA SER A 171 19.74 28.40 5.72
C SER A 171 21.00 27.97 4.95
N ALA A 172 21.96 28.87 4.77
CA ALA A 172 23.26 28.48 4.23
C ALA A 172 24.00 27.56 5.21
N GLY A 173 24.69 26.53 4.69
CA GLY A 173 25.40 25.54 5.50
C GLY A 173 24.84 24.12 5.36
N ILE A 174 25.10 23.28 6.35
CA ILE A 174 24.65 21.89 6.40
C ILE A 174 23.54 21.75 7.42
N THR A 175 22.42 21.18 7.00
CA THR A 175 21.31 20.80 7.88
C THR A 175 21.20 19.28 7.93
N ASP A 176 21.36 18.73 9.13
CA ASP A 176 21.11 17.31 9.40
C ASP A 176 19.61 17.10 9.69
N ILE A 177 19.00 16.16 8.97
CA ILE A 177 17.59 15.80 9.13
C ILE A 177 17.51 14.44 9.79
N TYR A 178 16.99 14.41 11.02
CA TYR A 178 16.74 13.18 11.79
C TYR A 178 15.25 12.88 11.80
N ILE A 179 14.86 11.66 11.46
CA ILE A 179 13.47 11.23 11.42
C ILE A 179 13.34 9.98 12.27
N ARG A 180 12.41 9.97 13.23
CA ARG A 180 12.01 8.78 13.97
C ARG A 180 10.60 8.39 13.54
N ILE A 181 10.43 7.14 13.11
CA ILE A 181 9.13 6.61 12.68
C ILE A 181 8.78 5.41 13.56
N GLN A 182 7.56 5.43 14.08
CA GLN A 182 6.97 4.35 14.85
C GLN A 182 5.57 4.09 14.30
N SER A 183 5.31 2.87 13.84
CA SER A 183 3.99 2.43 13.38
C SER A 183 3.82 0.94 13.66
N GLU A 184 2.59 0.52 13.96
CA GLU A 184 2.24 -0.90 14.08
C GLU A 184 2.13 -1.58 12.71
N GLY A 185 1.80 -0.80 11.67
CA GLY A 185 1.56 -1.27 10.31
C GLY A 185 2.82 -1.60 9.50
N PRO A 186 2.65 -1.90 8.19
CA PRO A 186 3.76 -2.09 7.27
C PRO A 186 4.59 -0.83 7.10
N LEU A 187 5.87 -0.91 7.45
CA LEU A 187 6.80 0.19 7.35
C LEU A 187 7.49 0.20 5.99
N ALA A 188 6.89 0.94 5.06
CA ALA A 188 7.48 1.35 3.79
C ALA A 188 7.63 2.88 3.82
N VAL A 189 8.83 3.40 3.56
CA VAL A 189 9.14 4.82 3.81
C VAL A 189 9.77 5.47 2.56
N PRO A 190 8.96 5.82 1.55
CA PRO A 190 9.38 6.63 0.42
C PRO A 190 9.47 8.10 0.86
N ILE A 191 10.68 8.54 1.21
CA ILE A 191 10.93 9.95 1.56
C ILE A 191 11.21 10.72 0.27
N HIS A 192 10.27 11.58 -0.10
CA HIS A 192 10.41 12.52 -1.20
C HIS A 192 10.90 13.86 -0.68
N PHE A 193 11.89 14.41 -1.38
CA PHE A 193 12.45 15.72 -1.11
C PHE A 193 12.50 16.51 -2.42
N SER A 194 11.91 17.70 -2.43
CA SER A 194 11.79 18.49 -3.65
C SER A 194 11.55 19.95 -3.33
N SER A 195 11.92 20.86 -4.23
CA SER A 195 11.50 22.25 -4.11
C SER A 195 9.97 22.35 -4.06
N LYS A 196 9.45 23.36 -3.35
CA LYS A 196 8.01 23.59 -3.20
C LYS A 196 7.26 23.62 -4.55
N GLU A 197 7.89 24.23 -5.57
CA GLU A 197 7.33 24.31 -6.91
C GLU A 197 7.19 22.92 -7.56
N GLN A 198 8.24 22.09 -7.49
CA GLN A 198 8.20 20.74 -8.05
C GLN A 198 7.25 19.83 -7.25
N ALA A 199 7.20 19.99 -5.92
CA ALA A 199 6.25 19.28 -5.07
C ALA A 199 4.80 19.61 -5.46
N THR A 200 4.48 20.89 -5.59
CA THR A 200 3.14 21.35 -6.02
C THR A 200 2.78 20.83 -7.41
N LYS A 201 3.73 20.85 -8.35
CA LYS A 201 3.51 20.29 -9.69
C LYS A 201 3.23 18.78 -9.66
N ARG A 202 3.96 18.03 -8.81
CA ARG A 202 3.72 16.60 -8.59
C ARG A 202 2.34 16.35 -8.02
N ASP A 203 1.94 17.11 -7.00
CA ASP A 203 0.61 17.01 -6.38
C ASP A 203 -0.51 17.23 -7.38
N ILE A 204 -0.40 18.26 -8.22
CA ILE A 204 -1.38 18.56 -9.27
C ILE A 204 -1.47 17.41 -10.28
N SER A 205 -0.33 16.87 -10.74
CA SER A 205 -0.32 15.73 -11.65
C SER A 205 -0.99 14.50 -11.03
N SER A 206 -0.60 14.15 -9.80
CA SER A 206 -1.19 13.03 -9.09
C SER A 206 -2.69 13.24 -8.83
N ALA A 207 -3.13 14.46 -8.52
CA ALA A 207 -4.54 14.76 -8.33
C ALA A 207 -5.37 14.49 -9.61
N TYR A 208 -4.86 14.85 -10.79
CA TYR A 208 -5.52 14.52 -12.06
C TYR A 208 -5.54 13.01 -12.33
N GLU A 209 -4.42 12.32 -12.09
CA GLU A 209 -4.33 10.86 -12.27
C GLU A 209 -5.34 10.12 -11.40
N TYR A 210 -5.37 10.41 -10.10
CA TYR A 210 -6.33 9.83 -9.17
C TYR A 210 -7.77 10.26 -9.47
N GLY A 211 -7.98 11.53 -9.86
CA GLY A 211 -9.30 12.06 -10.22
C GLY A 211 -9.93 11.33 -11.41
N ILE A 212 -9.15 11.10 -12.47
CA ILE A 212 -9.59 10.33 -13.65
C ILE A 212 -9.84 8.87 -13.26
N LEU A 213 -8.90 8.25 -12.54
CA LEU A 213 -9.00 6.84 -12.12
C LEU A 213 -10.27 6.59 -11.31
N TYR A 214 -10.49 7.36 -10.24
CA TYR A 214 -11.66 7.19 -9.38
C TYR A 214 -12.95 7.63 -10.09
N GLY A 215 -12.90 8.66 -10.93
CA GLY A 215 -14.03 9.08 -11.76
C GLY A 215 -14.55 7.97 -12.65
N ILE A 216 -13.66 7.22 -13.33
CA ILE A 216 -14.04 6.06 -14.15
C ILE A 216 -14.66 4.96 -13.28
N ILE A 217 -14.06 4.65 -12.13
CA ILE A 217 -14.58 3.60 -11.23
C ILE A 217 -15.97 3.96 -10.70
N PHE A 218 -16.17 5.21 -10.26
CA PHE A 218 -17.47 5.69 -9.79
C PHE A 218 -18.51 5.73 -10.91
N ALA A 219 -18.14 6.18 -12.12
CA ALA A 219 -19.04 6.16 -13.27
C ALA A 219 -19.47 4.72 -13.61
N LEU A 220 -18.54 3.76 -13.56
CA LEU A 220 -18.85 2.34 -13.77
C LEU A 220 -19.73 1.78 -12.65
N ALA A 221 -19.48 2.16 -11.39
CA ALA A 221 -20.29 1.76 -10.24
C ALA A 221 -21.73 2.29 -10.36
N LEU A 222 -21.90 3.56 -10.74
CA LEU A 222 -23.19 4.20 -10.98
C LEU A 222 -23.92 3.59 -12.18
N TYR A 223 -23.21 3.33 -13.28
CA TYR A 223 -23.78 2.63 -14.44
C TYR A 223 -24.35 1.26 -14.03
N ASN A 224 -23.60 0.48 -13.26
CA ASN A 224 -24.08 -0.81 -12.78
C ASN A 224 -25.22 -0.69 -11.76
N LEU A 225 -25.24 0.38 -10.95
CA LEU A 225 -26.36 0.66 -10.06
C LEU A 225 -27.64 0.95 -10.85
N VAL A 226 -27.53 1.74 -11.91
CA VAL A 226 -28.64 2.03 -12.82
C VAL A 226 -29.14 0.75 -13.49
N LEU A 227 -28.24 -0.09 -14.01
CA LEU A 227 -28.61 -1.41 -14.55
C LEU A 227 -29.32 -2.28 -13.51
N PHE A 228 -28.87 -2.27 -12.26
CA PHE A 228 -29.54 -2.98 -11.18
C PHE A 228 -30.97 -2.48 -10.94
N ILE A 229 -31.19 -1.17 -10.94
CA ILE A 229 -32.52 -0.57 -10.72
C ILE A 229 -33.50 -0.98 -11.83
N PHE A 230 -33.05 -0.99 -13.09
CA PHE A 230 -33.89 -1.29 -14.25
C PHE A 230 -34.05 -2.79 -14.52
N ILE A 231 -32.96 -3.56 -14.51
CA ILE A 231 -32.96 -4.99 -14.85
C ILE A 231 -33.30 -5.86 -13.62
N ARG A 232 -33.02 -5.38 -12.41
CA ARG A 232 -33.25 -6.08 -11.11
C ARG A 232 -32.51 -7.42 -10.97
N GLN A 233 -31.44 -7.59 -11.73
CA GLN A 233 -30.50 -8.70 -11.65
C GLN A 233 -29.45 -8.44 -10.57
N LYS A 234 -29.31 -9.35 -9.60
CA LYS A 234 -28.50 -9.15 -8.37
C LYS A 234 -27.03 -8.90 -8.66
N GLU A 235 -26.53 -9.43 -9.76
CA GLU A 235 -25.15 -9.35 -10.23
C GLU A 235 -24.73 -7.89 -10.40
N TYR A 236 -25.59 -7.05 -11.00
CA TYR A 236 -25.31 -5.63 -11.19
C TYR A 236 -25.22 -4.85 -9.88
N GLY A 237 -26.13 -5.14 -8.93
CA GLY A 237 -26.14 -4.49 -7.62
C GLY A 237 -24.91 -4.86 -6.79
N LEU A 238 -24.54 -6.14 -6.78
CA LEU A 238 -23.34 -6.62 -6.10
C LEU A 238 -22.06 -6.07 -6.73
N TYR A 239 -22.00 -5.96 -8.06
CA TYR A 239 -20.86 -5.36 -8.75
C TYR A 239 -20.72 -3.87 -8.45
N SER A 240 -21.84 -3.13 -8.43
CA SER A 240 -21.87 -1.73 -8.03
C SER A 240 -21.35 -1.54 -6.60
N LEU A 241 -21.83 -2.34 -5.64
CA LEU A 241 -21.39 -2.29 -4.25
C LEU A 241 -19.90 -2.62 -4.11
N TYR A 242 -19.41 -3.61 -4.86
CA TYR A 242 -17.99 -3.94 -4.94
C TYR A 242 -17.17 -2.74 -5.44
N LEU A 243 -17.58 -2.09 -6.54
CA LEU A 243 -16.84 -0.96 -7.10
C LEU A 243 -16.84 0.27 -6.18
N PHE A 244 -17.98 0.60 -5.56
CA PHE A 244 -18.04 1.67 -4.57
C PHE A 244 -17.16 1.37 -3.35
N GLY A 245 -17.24 0.15 -2.81
CA GLY A 245 -16.41 -0.27 -1.69
C GLY A 245 -14.93 -0.24 -2.02
N PHE A 246 -14.54 -0.70 -3.21
CA PHE A 246 -13.16 -0.68 -3.68
C PHE A 246 -12.65 0.76 -3.86
N ALA A 247 -13.45 1.65 -4.47
CA ALA A 247 -13.08 3.06 -4.64
C ALA A 247 -12.89 3.76 -3.29
N LEU A 248 -13.81 3.56 -2.35
CA LEU A 248 -13.74 4.13 -1.00
C LEU A 248 -12.55 3.58 -0.22
N ASN A 249 -12.33 2.26 -0.24
CA ASN A 249 -11.17 1.65 0.40
C ASN A 249 -9.87 2.19 -0.20
N SER A 250 -9.78 2.31 -1.53
CA SER A 250 -8.60 2.86 -2.18
C SER A 250 -8.36 4.32 -1.79
N LEU A 251 -9.40 5.16 -1.77
CA LEU A 251 -9.30 6.56 -1.34
C LEU A 251 -8.83 6.68 0.12
N SER A 252 -9.27 5.77 0.98
CA SER A 252 -8.87 5.69 2.38
C SER A 252 -7.40 5.28 2.50
N TYR A 253 -7.05 4.15 1.86
CA TYR A 253 -5.70 3.59 1.84
C TYR A 253 -4.66 4.55 1.25
N THR A 254 -5.00 5.36 0.24
CA THR A 254 -4.08 6.38 -0.32
C THR A 254 -4.14 7.75 0.39
N GLY A 255 -4.87 7.84 1.50
CA GLY A 255 -4.90 9.00 2.40
C GLY A 255 -5.81 10.15 1.98
N GLN A 256 -6.43 10.12 0.79
CA GLN A 256 -7.27 11.22 0.31
C GLN A 256 -8.58 11.29 1.09
N LEU A 257 -9.16 10.16 1.51
CA LEU A 257 -10.42 10.17 2.25
C LEU A 257 -10.30 10.98 3.55
N HIS A 258 -9.13 10.90 4.22
CA HIS A 258 -8.84 11.65 5.45
C HIS A 258 -8.64 13.15 5.24
N THR A 259 -8.36 13.59 4.01
CA THR A 259 -8.36 15.03 3.69
C THR A 259 -9.77 15.58 3.51
N LEU A 260 -10.75 14.73 3.21
CA LEU A 260 -12.16 15.11 3.05
C LEU A 260 -12.95 14.96 4.35
N ILE A 261 -12.71 13.87 5.07
CA ILE A 261 -13.32 13.56 6.35
C ILE A 261 -12.32 13.92 7.44
N THR A 262 -12.36 15.18 7.87
CA THR A 262 -11.47 15.73 8.91
C THR A 262 -12.01 15.52 10.34
N VAL A 263 -13.13 14.81 10.49
CA VAL A 263 -13.75 14.58 11.80
C VAL A 263 -12.82 13.71 12.64
N ASP A 264 -12.28 14.29 13.71
CA ASP A 264 -11.45 13.59 14.68
C ASP A 264 -12.33 12.77 15.63
N ILE A 265 -12.59 11.52 15.24
CA ILE A 265 -13.28 10.52 16.09
C ILE A 265 -12.23 9.70 16.89
N GLY A 266 -10.98 10.18 16.95
CA GLY A 266 -9.87 9.56 17.64
C GLY A 266 -8.81 8.96 16.70
N PRO A 267 -7.63 8.67 17.24
CA PRO A 267 -6.43 8.32 16.47
C PRO A 267 -6.53 7.01 15.68
N LEU A 268 -7.45 6.12 16.07
CA LEU A 268 -7.64 4.81 15.43
C LEU A 268 -8.80 4.76 14.43
N PHE A 269 -9.51 5.88 14.22
CA PHE A 269 -10.66 5.90 13.32
C PHE A 269 -10.27 5.53 11.89
N GLN A 270 -9.12 6.02 11.44
CA GLN A 270 -8.55 5.73 10.12
C GLN A 270 -8.30 4.22 9.93
N ASP A 271 -7.65 3.57 10.90
CA ASP A 271 -7.40 2.12 10.83
C ASP A 271 -8.70 1.30 10.79
N TRP A 272 -9.67 1.64 11.64
CA TRP A 272 -10.95 0.94 11.67
C TRP A 272 -11.76 1.13 10.38
N LEU A 273 -11.71 2.33 9.81
CA LEU A 273 -12.36 2.63 8.52
C LEU A 273 -11.74 1.81 7.40
N ASP A 274 -10.41 1.73 7.33
CA ASP A 274 -9.69 0.92 6.34
C ASP A 274 -10.05 -0.55 6.45
N ILE A 275 -10.02 -1.12 7.64
CA ILE A 275 -10.40 -2.52 7.91
C ILE A 275 -11.85 -2.77 7.50
N PHE A 276 -12.78 -1.88 7.87
CA PHE A 276 -14.20 -2.00 7.56
C PHE A 276 -14.46 -1.96 6.04
N LEU A 277 -13.87 -0.98 5.34
CA LEU A 277 -14.01 -0.84 3.90
C LEU A 277 -13.40 -2.04 3.17
N MET A 278 -12.24 -2.53 3.64
CA MET A 278 -11.54 -3.66 3.04
C MET A 278 -12.37 -4.96 3.08
N ILE A 279 -13.01 -5.22 4.22
CA ILE A 279 -13.89 -6.37 4.39
C ILE A 279 -15.16 -6.20 3.55
N THR A 280 -15.76 -5.01 3.56
CA THR A 280 -17.02 -4.74 2.87
C THR A 280 -16.91 -4.96 1.36
N TYR A 281 -15.88 -4.40 0.70
CA TYR A 281 -15.72 -4.62 -0.74
C TYR A 281 -15.37 -6.09 -1.05
N SER A 282 -14.57 -6.74 -0.20
CA SER A 282 -14.19 -8.15 -0.39
C SER A 282 -15.42 -9.08 -0.35
N ILE A 283 -16.34 -8.85 0.59
CA ILE A 283 -17.61 -9.59 0.66
C ILE A 283 -18.45 -9.32 -0.59
N ALA A 284 -18.64 -8.04 -0.95
CA ALA A 284 -19.44 -7.67 -2.11
C ALA A 284 -18.89 -8.32 -3.39
N GLY A 285 -17.57 -8.30 -3.59
CA GLY A 285 -16.90 -8.94 -4.71
C GLY A 285 -17.05 -10.46 -4.72
N LEU A 286 -16.91 -11.13 -3.57
CA LEU A 286 -17.10 -12.58 -3.49
C LEU A 286 -18.53 -12.99 -3.80
N HIS A 287 -19.53 -12.25 -3.29
CA HIS A 287 -20.92 -12.50 -3.63
C HIS A 287 -21.24 -12.17 -5.09
N PHE A 288 -20.64 -11.12 -5.66
CA PHE A 288 -20.72 -10.83 -7.09
C PHE A 288 -20.21 -12.02 -7.92
N ALA A 289 -19.00 -12.50 -7.65
CA ALA A 289 -18.40 -13.61 -8.39
C ALA A 289 -19.25 -14.90 -8.28
N ARG A 290 -19.77 -15.21 -7.10
CA ARG A 290 -20.65 -16.36 -6.88
C ARG A 290 -21.93 -16.30 -7.73
N THR A 291 -22.51 -15.11 -7.82
CA THR A 291 -23.78 -14.90 -8.53
C THR A 291 -23.54 -14.87 -10.05
N LEU A 292 -22.51 -14.16 -10.50
CA LEU A 292 -22.13 -14.08 -11.92
C LEU A 292 -21.77 -15.45 -12.51
N LEU A 293 -21.02 -16.26 -11.77
CA LEU A 293 -20.52 -17.57 -12.22
C LEU A 293 -21.44 -18.73 -11.83
N ASP A 294 -22.57 -18.45 -11.17
CA ASP A 294 -23.53 -19.47 -10.68
C ASP A 294 -22.85 -20.63 -9.94
N THR A 295 -21.92 -20.29 -9.04
CA THR A 295 -21.04 -21.27 -8.35
C THR A 295 -21.83 -22.25 -7.49
N LYS A 296 -23.05 -21.91 -7.09
CA LYS A 296 -23.95 -22.79 -6.34
C LYS A 296 -24.29 -24.07 -7.12
N SER A 297 -24.51 -23.96 -8.43
CA SER A 297 -24.79 -25.12 -9.30
C SER A 297 -23.51 -25.90 -9.62
N ASP A 298 -22.46 -25.18 -9.96
CA ASP A 298 -21.25 -25.74 -10.58
C ASP A 298 -20.25 -26.29 -9.54
N SER A 299 -20.19 -25.70 -8.36
CA SER A 299 -19.21 -26.02 -7.33
C SER A 299 -19.77 -25.73 -5.93
N PRO A 300 -20.77 -26.51 -5.47
CA PRO A 300 -21.49 -26.24 -4.22
C PRO A 300 -20.61 -26.27 -2.97
N ALA A 301 -19.48 -26.99 -2.99
CA ALA A 301 -18.51 -26.97 -1.89
C ALA A 301 -17.78 -25.62 -1.79
N LEU A 302 -17.38 -25.05 -2.94
CA LEU A 302 -16.74 -23.74 -3.02
C LEU A 302 -17.74 -22.64 -2.64
N ASP A 303 -18.98 -22.71 -3.13
CA ASP A 303 -20.03 -21.78 -2.75
C ASP A 303 -20.27 -21.74 -1.23
N LYS A 304 -20.38 -22.91 -0.59
CA LYS A 304 -20.50 -23.02 0.87
C LYS A 304 -19.28 -22.48 1.61
N LEU A 305 -18.07 -22.71 1.10
CA LEU A 305 -16.85 -22.17 1.68
C LEU A 305 -16.86 -20.64 1.64
N VAL A 306 -17.21 -20.04 0.51
CA VAL A 306 -17.28 -18.58 0.38
C VAL A 306 -18.35 -18.02 1.32
N ILE A 307 -19.56 -18.62 1.41
CA ILE A 307 -20.58 -18.19 2.38
C ILE A 307 -20.03 -18.22 3.82
N LYS A 308 -19.35 -19.31 4.21
CA LYS A 308 -18.77 -19.42 5.56
C LYS A 308 -17.75 -18.32 5.82
N ILE A 309 -16.85 -18.06 4.86
CA ILE A 309 -15.83 -17.01 4.99
C ILE A 309 -16.47 -15.63 5.08
N THR A 310 -17.43 -15.31 4.21
CA THR A 310 -18.09 -13.99 4.18
C THR A 310 -19.06 -13.76 5.34
N THR A 311 -19.35 -14.77 6.16
CA THR A 311 -20.17 -14.63 7.37
C THR A 311 -19.33 -14.68 8.65
N ILE A 312 -18.36 -15.59 8.74
CA ILE A 312 -17.53 -15.78 9.94
C ILE A 312 -16.53 -14.63 10.11
N LEU A 313 -15.81 -14.23 9.06
CA LEU A 313 -14.74 -13.23 9.21
C LEU A 313 -15.26 -11.84 9.59
N PRO A 314 -16.38 -11.33 9.03
CA PRO A 314 -16.93 -10.05 9.47
C PRO A 314 -17.46 -10.10 10.90
N PHE A 315 -18.00 -11.25 11.31
CA PHE A 315 -18.42 -11.45 12.71
C PHE A 315 -17.22 -11.49 13.66
N ALA A 316 -16.14 -12.16 13.28
CA ALA A 316 -14.89 -12.16 14.04
C ALA A 316 -14.26 -10.76 14.13
N MET A 317 -14.33 -9.97 13.06
CA MET A 317 -13.91 -8.56 13.06
C MET A 317 -14.79 -7.71 13.98
N LEU A 318 -16.11 -7.91 13.98
CA LEU A 318 -17.02 -7.22 14.90
C LEU A 318 -16.67 -7.54 16.37
N ILE A 319 -16.34 -8.80 16.68
CA ILE A 319 -15.83 -9.18 18.00
C ILE A 319 -14.51 -8.45 18.30
N GLY A 320 -13.58 -8.42 17.34
CA GLY A 320 -12.32 -7.68 17.47
C GLY A 320 -12.51 -6.19 17.76
N LEU A 321 -13.49 -5.56 17.11
CA LEU A 321 -13.89 -4.16 17.35
C LEU A 321 -14.45 -3.98 18.77
N LEU A 322 -15.36 -4.85 19.20
CA LEU A 322 -15.95 -4.81 20.54
C LEU A 322 -14.92 -5.03 21.65
N LEU A 323 -13.87 -5.82 21.38
CA LEU A 323 -12.76 -6.08 22.30
C LEU A 323 -11.60 -5.08 22.17
N GLN A 324 -11.70 -4.08 21.26
CA GLN A 324 -10.66 -3.11 20.94
C GLN A 324 -9.30 -3.75 20.55
N GLN A 325 -9.35 -4.91 19.89
CA GLN A 325 -8.17 -5.65 19.43
C GLN A 325 -7.88 -5.32 17.96
N LEU A 326 -7.14 -4.22 17.74
CA LEU A 326 -6.84 -3.72 16.39
C LEU A 326 -5.99 -4.70 15.57
N LEU A 327 -4.87 -5.18 16.13
CA LEU A 327 -3.97 -6.12 15.47
C LEU A 327 -4.69 -7.42 15.03
N PHE A 328 -5.60 -7.93 15.85
CA PHE A 328 -6.42 -9.10 15.51
C PHE A 328 -7.33 -8.82 14.31
N SER A 329 -8.01 -7.68 14.31
CA SER A 329 -8.92 -7.27 13.23
C SER A 329 -8.17 -7.00 11.93
N MET A 330 -7.01 -6.35 12.02
CA MET A 330 -6.09 -6.13 10.90
C MET A 330 -5.64 -7.47 10.30
N ALA A 331 -5.16 -8.41 11.12
CA ALA A 331 -4.73 -9.72 10.64
C ALA A 331 -5.85 -10.49 9.91
N ILE A 332 -7.08 -10.46 10.43
CA ILE A 332 -8.25 -11.05 9.77
C ILE A 332 -8.53 -10.39 8.42
N ALA A 333 -8.48 -9.06 8.37
CA ALA A 333 -8.78 -8.32 7.16
C ALA A 333 -7.73 -8.60 6.07
N PHE A 334 -6.43 -8.62 6.41
CA PHE A 334 -5.36 -9.02 5.49
C PHE A 334 -5.51 -10.47 5.02
N LEU A 335 -5.88 -11.39 5.91
CA LEU A 335 -6.15 -12.77 5.56
C LEU A 335 -7.32 -12.89 4.58
N LEU A 336 -8.42 -12.15 4.82
CA LEU A 336 -9.55 -12.10 3.89
C LEU A 336 -9.14 -11.52 2.54
N ASN A 337 -8.41 -10.40 2.51
CA ASN A 337 -8.00 -9.78 1.24
C ASN A 337 -7.05 -10.68 0.44
N THR A 338 -6.14 -11.39 1.10
CA THR A 338 -5.27 -12.38 0.43
C THR A 338 -6.07 -13.59 -0.06
N GLY A 339 -7.01 -14.07 0.77
CA GLY A 339 -7.92 -15.15 0.43
C GLY A 339 -8.88 -14.79 -0.71
N PHE A 340 -9.32 -13.54 -0.78
CA PHE A 340 -10.22 -12.99 -1.78
C PHE A 340 -9.69 -13.24 -3.20
N VAL A 341 -8.44 -12.85 -3.47
CA VAL A 341 -7.77 -13.05 -4.76
C VAL A 341 -7.71 -14.54 -5.11
N THR A 342 -7.34 -15.37 -4.15
CA THR A 342 -7.25 -16.83 -4.32
C THR A 342 -8.61 -17.45 -4.65
N LEU A 343 -9.67 -17.04 -3.94
CA LEU A 343 -11.03 -17.51 -4.16
C LEU A 343 -11.59 -17.04 -5.51
N PHE A 344 -11.28 -15.82 -5.94
CA PHE A 344 -11.65 -15.32 -7.27
C PHE A 344 -11.06 -16.19 -8.38
N ILE A 345 -9.76 -16.49 -8.30
CA ILE A 345 -9.11 -17.39 -9.27
C ILE A 345 -9.73 -18.79 -9.21
N ALA A 346 -9.97 -19.33 -8.01
CA ALA A 346 -10.58 -20.64 -7.85
C ALA A 346 -11.99 -20.71 -8.48
N MET A 347 -12.83 -19.71 -8.24
CA MET A 347 -14.16 -19.60 -8.86
C MET A 347 -14.06 -19.49 -10.38
N GLY A 348 -13.14 -18.68 -10.90
CA GLY A 348 -12.91 -18.55 -12.35
C GLY A 348 -12.46 -19.86 -13.02
N ILE A 349 -11.57 -20.62 -12.38
CA ILE A 349 -11.12 -21.93 -12.88
C ILE A 349 -12.27 -22.95 -12.87
N CYS A 350 -13.08 -23.00 -11.81
CA CYS A 350 -14.25 -23.87 -11.75
C CYS A 350 -15.26 -23.52 -12.85
N ALA A 351 -15.57 -22.23 -13.03
CA ALA A 351 -16.50 -21.77 -14.05
C ALA A 351 -16.01 -22.06 -15.50
N LEU A 352 -14.69 -22.05 -15.72
CA LEU A 352 -14.12 -22.47 -17.00
C LEU A 352 -14.31 -23.96 -17.29
N LYS A 353 -14.20 -24.82 -16.27
CA LYS A 353 -14.41 -26.26 -16.44
C LYS A 353 -15.85 -26.59 -16.83
N GLU A 354 -16.80 -25.83 -16.29
CA GLU A 354 -18.23 -25.96 -16.58
C GLU A 354 -18.67 -25.12 -17.80
N ASN A 355 -17.73 -24.53 -18.56
CA ASN A 355 -17.98 -23.73 -19.77
C ASN A 355 -18.99 -22.58 -19.60
N ARG A 356 -18.98 -21.90 -18.44
CA ARG A 356 -19.87 -20.75 -18.21
C ARG A 356 -19.53 -19.56 -19.11
N PRO A 357 -20.55 -18.81 -19.57
CA PRO A 357 -20.31 -17.55 -20.27
C PRO A 357 -19.54 -16.59 -19.35
N PHE A 358 -18.70 -15.74 -19.94
CA PHE A 358 -17.83 -14.78 -19.23
C PHE A 358 -16.71 -15.36 -18.36
N ALA A 359 -16.65 -16.69 -18.11
CA ALA A 359 -15.62 -17.30 -17.27
C ALA A 359 -14.18 -17.02 -17.74
N LYS A 360 -13.95 -16.99 -19.06
CA LYS A 360 -12.62 -16.66 -19.65
C LYS A 360 -12.20 -15.23 -19.33
N ILE A 361 -13.11 -14.27 -19.52
CA ILE A 361 -12.85 -12.85 -19.28
C ILE A 361 -12.65 -12.64 -17.77
N PHE A 362 -13.51 -13.23 -16.94
CA PHE A 362 -13.42 -13.15 -15.48
C PHE A 362 -12.09 -13.71 -14.95
N LEU A 363 -11.66 -14.89 -15.43
CA LEU A 363 -10.39 -15.47 -15.00
C LEU A 363 -9.21 -14.61 -15.43
N LEU A 364 -9.22 -14.12 -16.68
CA LEU A 364 -8.16 -13.23 -17.18
C LEU A 364 -8.04 -11.99 -16.28
N SER A 365 -9.15 -11.30 -16.00
CA SER A 365 -9.17 -10.14 -15.10
C SER A 365 -8.69 -10.48 -13.69
N SER A 366 -9.11 -11.64 -13.15
CA SER A 366 -8.74 -12.08 -11.80
C SER A 366 -7.24 -12.39 -11.68
N VAL A 367 -6.66 -13.03 -12.70
CA VAL A 367 -5.21 -13.33 -12.73
C VAL A 367 -4.40 -12.05 -12.89
N THR A 368 -4.83 -11.13 -13.77
CA THR A 368 -4.16 -9.83 -13.92
C THR A 368 -4.18 -9.05 -12.61
N ALA A 369 -5.32 -8.98 -11.93
CA ALA A 369 -5.43 -8.34 -10.62
C ALA A 369 -4.52 -9.01 -9.56
N ALA A 370 -4.48 -10.35 -9.53
CA ALA A 370 -3.62 -11.11 -8.63
C ALA A 370 -2.14 -10.81 -8.83
N VAL A 371 -1.69 -10.71 -10.10
CA VAL A 371 -0.31 -10.35 -10.43
C VAL A 371 0.01 -8.94 -9.95
N CYS A 372 -0.86 -7.96 -10.21
CA CYS A 372 -0.68 -6.59 -9.72
C CYS A 372 -0.56 -6.52 -8.19
N ILE A 373 -1.49 -7.17 -7.47
CA ILE A 373 -1.48 -7.19 -5.99
C ILE A 373 -0.21 -7.88 -5.47
N THR A 374 0.22 -8.97 -6.11
CA THR A 374 1.44 -9.69 -5.71
C THR A 374 2.66 -8.80 -5.89
N ILE A 375 2.78 -8.10 -7.03
CA ILE A 375 3.88 -7.15 -7.29
C ILE A 375 3.87 -6.03 -6.23
N SER A 376 2.71 -5.42 -5.97
CA SER A 376 2.58 -4.37 -4.96
C SER A 376 2.94 -4.87 -3.55
N THR A 377 2.48 -6.06 -3.18
CA THR A 377 2.75 -6.65 -1.86
C THR A 377 4.23 -6.96 -1.68
N LEU A 378 4.88 -7.54 -2.70
CA LEU A 378 6.31 -7.81 -2.65
C LEU A 378 7.14 -6.51 -2.59
N ALA A 379 6.68 -5.42 -3.22
CA ALA A 379 7.33 -4.11 -3.13
C ALA A 379 7.22 -3.53 -1.71
N VAL A 380 6.05 -3.63 -1.09
CA VAL A 380 5.85 -3.22 0.31
C VAL A 380 6.66 -4.09 1.28
N ALA A 381 6.74 -5.39 1.04
CA ALA A 381 7.54 -6.32 1.83
C ALA A 381 9.06 -6.14 1.64
N GLY A 382 9.50 -5.27 0.73
CA GLY A 382 10.91 -4.99 0.48
C GLY A 382 11.65 -6.03 -0.37
N PHE A 383 10.93 -7.01 -0.95
CA PHE A 383 11.51 -8.01 -1.86
C PHE A 383 11.62 -7.51 -3.30
N LEU A 384 10.74 -6.58 -3.71
CA LEU A 384 10.82 -5.91 -4.99
C LEU A 384 11.26 -4.46 -4.80
N PHE A 385 12.25 -4.04 -5.58
CA PHE A 385 12.58 -2.63 -5.69
C PHE A 385 11.37 -1.88 -6.25
N PRO A 386 10.91 -0.77 -5.63
CA PRO A 386 9.85 0.03 -6.21
C PRO A 386 10.33 0.54 -7.57
N ILE A 387 9.65 0.10 -8.64
CA ILE A 387 9.83 0.62 -10.00
C ILE A 387 9.13 1.98 -10.06
N THR A 388 9.58 2.94 -9.25
CA THR A 388 9.24 4.35 -9.43
C THR A 388 10.45 5.02 -10.05
N THR A 389 10.70 4.66 -11.31
CA THR A 389 11.40 5.54 -12.25
C THR A 389 10.35 6.03 -13.23
N SER A 390 9.99 7.31 -13.14
CA SER A 390 9.66 8.07 -14.35
C SER A 390 10.98 8.66 -14.84
N PRO A 391 11.62 8.08 -15.87
CA PRO A 391 12.71 8.74 -16.56
C PRO A 391 12.16 9.59 -17.71
N LEU A 392 11.17 10.45 -17.47
CA LEU A 392 10.78 11.48 -18.44
C LEU A 392 11.49 12.80 -18.12
N LYS A 393 12.82 12.76 -18.14
CA LYS A 393 13.70 13.94 -18.28
C LYS A 393 15.12 13.55 -18.69
N ARG A 394 15.25 12.95 -19.87
CA ARG A 394 16.45 13.06 -20.71
C ARG A 394 16.04 13.13 -22.17
N LEU A 395 15.45 14.24 -22.56
CA LEU A 395 15.69 14.77 -23.90
C LEU A 395 16.14 16.22 -23.69
N LYS A 396 17.37 16.46 -24.12
CA LYS A 396 17.99 17.77 -24.30
C LYS A 396 17.18 18.59 -25.30
#